data_AF-A0A917UPJ9-F1
#
_entry.id   AF-A0A917UPJ9-F1
#
_cell.length_a   1.000
_cell.length_b   1.000
_cell.length_c   1.000
_cell.angle_alpha   90.00
_cell.angle_beta   90.00
_cell.angle_gamma   90.00
#
_symmetry.space_group_name_H-M   'P 1'
#
loop_
_entity.id
_entity.type
_entity.pdbx_description
1 polymer ?
#
loop_
_entity_poly.entity_id
_entity_poly.type
_entity_poly.pdbx_seq_one_letter_code
_entity_poly.pdbx_strand_id
1 'polypeptide(L)'
;MWAEARARALTPAQCASLLAKRPYDLRHAAVSTWLSSGVEPQEVAARAGHSVAVLFRVYAKCLNGGAATANARIERALKNGS
;
A
#
# COMPACT_ATOMS: atom_id res chain seq x y z
N MET A 1 8.81 -15.48 -19.04
CA MET A 1 7.60 -15.15 -18.24
C MET A 1 7.61 -13.75 -17.63
N TRP A 2 8.34 -13.43 -16.54
CA TRP A 2 8.23 -12.09 -15.92
C TRP A 2 8.85 -10.94 -16.74
N ALA A 3 10.04 -11.14 -17.29
CA ALA A 3 10.70 -10.13 -18.14
C ALA A 3 9.86 -9.77 -19.37
N GLU A 4 9.22 -10.75 -19.99
CA GLU A 4 8.31 -10.54 -21.12
C GLU A 4 7.03 -9.81 -20.71
N ALA A 5 6.46 -10.12 -19.53
CA ALA A 5 5.32 -9.40 -19.01
C ALA A 5 5.64 -7.92 -18.78
N ARG A 6 6.83 -7.59 -18.24
CA ARG A 6 7.30 -6.19 -18.11
C ARG A 6 7.46 -5.51 -19.46
N ALA A 7 8.07 -6.19 -20.43
CA ALA A 7 8.28 -5.65 -21.77
C ALA A 7 6.95 -5.34 -22.50
N ARG A 8 5.88 -6.09 -22.20
CA ARG A 8 4.54 -5.85 -22.75
C ARG A 8 3.76 -4.76 -22.03
N ALA A 9 3.95 -4.60 -20.73
CA ALA A 9 3.12 -3.71 -19.89
C ALA A 9 3.73 -2.31 -19.64
N LEU A 10 5.04 -2.14 -19.81
CA LEU A 10 5.78 -0.93 -19.46
C LEU A 10 6.39 -0.26 -20.71
N THR A 11 6.56 1.06 -20.66
CA THR A 11 7.34 1.78 -21.69
C THR A 11 8.82 1.35 -21.64
N PRO A 12 9.61 1.53 -22.72
CA PRO A 12 11.03 1.17 -22.71
C PRO A 12 11.82 1.81 -21.56
N ALA A 13 11.54 3.09 -21.24
CA ALA A 13 12.16 3.79 -20.13
C ALA A 13 11.76 3.20 -18.76
N GLN A 14 10.49 2.85 -18.57
CA GLN A 14 10.02 2.18 -17.35
C GLN A 14 10.62 0.77 -17.21
N CYS A 15 10.78 0.05 -18.31
CA CYS A 15 11.38 -1.29 -18.34
C CYS A 15 12.88 -1.27 -17.98
N ALA A 16 13.59 -0.23 -18.42
CA ALA A 16 14.99 0.02 -18.05
C ALA A 16 15.17 0.44 -16.58
N SER A 17 14.10 0.94 -15.94
CA SER A 17 14.12 1.33 -14.53
C SER A 17 13.99 0.14 -13.57
N LEU A 18 14.07 0.43 -12.26
CA LEU A 18 13.80 -0.55 -11.19
C LEU A 18 12.30 -0.87 -11.02
N LEU A 19 11.40 -0.18 -11.72
CA LEU A 19 9.96 -0.40 -11.63
C LEU A 19 9.60 -1.84 -11.99
N ALA A 20 8.92 -2.55 -11.08
CA ALA A 20 8.50 -3.93 -11.27
C ALA A 20 9.66 -4.90 -11.56
N LYS A 21 10.89 -4.60 -11.10
CA LYS A 21 12.07 -5.44 -11.39
C LYS A 21 11.86 -6.90 -10.98
N ARG A 22 11.17 -7.13 -9.87
CA ARG A 22 10.75 -8.44 -9.38
C ARG A 22 9.23 -8.58 -9.49
N PRO A 23 8.72 -9.81 -9.69
CA PRO A 23 7.28 -10.10 -9.78
C PRO A 23 6.42 -9.47 -8.67
N TYR A 24 6.97 -9.40 -7.46
CA TYR A 24 6.25 -8.93 -6.27
C TYR A 24 6.39 -7.43 -5.99
N ASP A 25 7.20 -6.68 -6.75
CA ASP A 25 7.45 -5.27 -6.47
C ASP A 25 6.20 -4.42 -6.66
N LEU A 26 5.37 -4.71 -7.68
CA LEU A 26 4.12 -3.99 -7.92
C LEU A 26 3.11 -4.22 -6.79
N ARG A 27 3.05 -5.44 -6.26
CA ARG A 27 2.19 -5.77 -5.12
C ARG A 27 2.64 -5.03 -3.87
N HIS A 28 3.95 -4.99 -3.60
CA HIS A 28 4.49 -4.21 -2.48
C HIS A 28 4.22 -2.72 -2.64
N ALA A 29 4.41 -2.17 -3.85
CA ALA A 29 4.10 -0.78 -4.14
C ALA A 29 2.62 -0.48 -3.86
N ALA A 30 1.69 -1.25 -4.43
CA ALA A 30 0.26 -1.06 -4.24
C ALA A 30 -0.16 -1.08 -2.76
N VAL A 31 0.28 -2.09 -2.01
CA VAL A 31 -0.05 -2.20 -0.58
C VAL A 31 0.52 -1.02 0.22
N SER A 32 1.78 -0.65 -0.02
CA SER A 32 2.40 0.49 0.67
C SER A 32 1.72 1.82 0.33
N THR A 33 1.32 2.01 -0.93
CA THR A 33 0.58 3.20 -1.37
C THR A 33 -0.78 3.29 -0.67
N TRP A 34 -1.59 2.22 -0.70
CA TRP A 34 -2.91 2.25 -0.04
C TRP A 34 -2.82 2.55 1.45
N LEU A 35 -1.86 1.95 2.16
CA LEU A 35 -1.63 2.24 3.58
C LEU A 35 -1.22 3.70 3.80
N SER A 36 -0.27 4.21 3.01
CA SER A 36 0.18 5.61 3.12
C SER A 36 -0.92 6.62 2.77
N SER A 37 -1.88 6.24 1.92
CA SER A 37 -3.07 7.03 1.60
C SER A 37 -4.17 6.95 2.65
N GLY A 38 -3.96 6.19 3.74
CA GLY A 38 -4.90 6.08 4.85
C GLY A 38 -6.08 5.15 4.59
N VAL A 39 -5.97 4.21 3.64
CA VAL A 39 -6.95 3.13 3.48
C VAL A 39 -6.89 2.21 4.69
N GLU A 40 -8.05 1.77 5.18
CA GLU A 40 -8.15 0.92 6.36
C GLU A 40 -7.35 -0.39 6.17
N PRO A 41 -6.53 -0.82 7.16
CA PRO A 41 -5.72 -2.03 7.09
C PRO A 41 -6.50 -3.29 6.68
N GLN A 42 -7.74 -3.42 7.13
CA GLN A 42 -8.64 -4.54 6.82
C GLN A 42 -8.96 -4.59 5.32
N GLU A 43 -9.28 -3.45 4.72
CA GLU A 43 -9.58 -3.32 3.30
C GLU A 43 -8.33 -3.56 2.43
N VAL A 44 -7.17 -3.04 2.86
CA VAL A 44 -5.88 -3.28 2.20
C VAL A 44 -5.55 -4.78 2.21
N ALA A 45 -5.72 -5.45 3.35
CA ALA A 45 -5.46 -6.88 3.49
C ALA A 45 -6.40 -7.72 2.60
N ALA A 46 -7.68 -7.37 2.55
CA ALA A 46 -8.66 -8.01 1.66
C ALA A 46 -8.31 -7.84 0.18
N ARG A 47 -8.00 -6.61 -0.27
CA ARG A 47 -7.57 -6.33 -1.66
C ARG A 47 -6.27 -7.03 -2.02
N ALA A 48 -5.37 -7.14 -1.06
CA ALA A 48 -4.14 -7.88 -1.26
C ALA A 48 -4.37 -9.39 -1.18
N GLY A 49 -5.45 -9.91 -0.61
CA GLY A 49 -5.67 -11.35 -0.46
C GLY A 49 -4.72 -11.98 0.56
N HIS A 50 -4.44 -11.29 1.67
CA HIS A 50 -3.73 -11.85 2.81
C HIS A 50 -4.37 -11.40 4.12
N SER A 51 -4.02 -12.04 5.24
CA SER A 51 -4.58 -11.67 6.54
C SER A 51 -4.05 -10.31 7.03
N VAL A 52 -4.80 -9.68 7.93
CA VAL A 52 -4.37 -8.46 8.64
C VAL A 52 -3.12 -8.72 9.49
N ALA A 53 -2.96 -9.94 10.02
CA ALA A 53 -1.74 -10.33 10.73
C ALA A 53 -0.51 -10.30 9.82
N VAL A 54 -0.61 -10.80 8.58
CA VAL A 54 0.46 -10.70 7.59
C VAL A 54 0.72 -9.24 7.22
N LEU A 55 -0.34 -8.45 7.06
CA LEU A 55 -0.21 -7.01 6.78
C LEU A 55 0.63 -6.31 7.86
N PHE A 56 0.26 -6.45 9.14
CA PHE A 56 1.01 -5.81 10.23
C PHE A 56 2.44 -6.33 10.34
N ARG A 57 2.67 -7.64 10.16
CA ARG A 57 4.03 -8.22 10.16
C ARG A 57 4.93 -7.62 9.08
N VAL A 58 4.40 -7.39 7.88
CA VAL A 58 5.21 -7.00 6.70
C VAL A 58 5.26 -5.48 6.51
N TYR A 59 4.18 -4.78 6.86
CA TYR A 59 3.97 -3.36 6.51
C TYR A 59 3.81 -2.43 7.72
N ALA A 60 4.11 -2.86 8.96
CA ALA A 60 4.09 -1.99 10.14
C ALA A 60 4.83 -0.65 9.92
N LYS A 61 5.96 -0.68 9.21
CA LYS A 61 6.73 0.54 8.88
C LYS A 61 5.96 1.56 8.05
N CYS A 62 5.00 1.12 7.23
CA CYS A 62 4.16 1.99 6.39
C CYS A 62 2.98 2.58 7.16
N LEU A 63 2.72 2.08 8.37
CA LEU A 63 1.72 2.62 9.29
C LEU A 63 2.32 3.69 10.23
N ASN A 64 3.64 3.71 10.39
CA ASN A 64 4.34 4.74 11.14
C ASN A 64 4.25 6.08 10.39
N GLY A 65 3.57 7.05 10.99
CA GLY A 65 3.16 8.31 10.38
C GLY A 65 1.64 8.52 10.43
N GLY A 66 0.86 7.47 10.70
CA GLY A 66 -0.60 7.53 10.81
C GLY A 66 -1.13 8.18 12.09
N ALA A 67 -0.30 8.44 13.11
CA ALA A 67 -0.76 8.97 14.40
C ALA A 67 -1.40 10.35 14.27
N ALA A 68 -0.79 11.27 13.52
CA ALA A 68 -1.36 12.60 13.30
C ALA A 68 -2.68 12.53 12.51
N THR A 69 -2.73 11.69 11.47
CA THR A 69 -3.95 11.46 10.67
C THR A 69 -5.06 10.78 11.49
N ALA A 70 -4.71 9.82 12.35
CA ALA A 70 -5.62 9.16 13.26
C ALA A 70 -6.19 10.14 14.28
N ASN A 71 -5.34 10.98 14.89
CA ASN A 71 -5.77 12.03 15.82
C ASN A 71 -6.70 13.04 15.13
N ALA A 72 -6.39 13.48 13.91
CA ALA A 72 -7.26 14.37 13.14
C ALA A 72 -8.64 13.74 12.83
N ARG A 73 -8.68 12.43 12.54
CA ARG A 73 -9.95 11.69 12.36
C ARG A 73 -10.75 11.62 13.67
N ILE A 74 -10.08 11.34 14.80
CA ILE A 74 -10.70 11.31 16.14
C ILE A 74 -11.28 12.69 16.49
N GLU A 75 -10.51 13.76 16.31
CA GLU A 75 -10.96 15.14 16.57
C GLU A 75 -12.19 15.50 15.73
N ARG A 76 -12.21 15.12 14.44
CA ARG A 76 -13.36 15.38 13.57
C ARG A 76 -14.61 14.62 14.03
N ALA A 77 -14.45 13.36 14.46
CA ALA A 77 -15.56 12.57 14.97
C ALA A 77 -16.13 13.17 16.27
N LEU A 78 -15.27 13.62 17.18
CA LEU A 78 -15.68 14.27 18.43
C LEU A 78 -16.40 15.60 18.18
N LYS A 79 -15.92 16.42 17.23
CA LYS A 79 -16.56 17.70 16.86
C LYS A 79 -17.93 17.53 16.18
N ASN A 80 -18.14 16.43 15.45
CA ASN A 80 -19.40 16.16 14.76
C ASN A 80 -20.47 15.51 15.64
N GLY A 81 -20.11 15.07 16.86
CA GLY A 81 -21.04 14.49 17.83
C GLY A 81 -21.42 15.44 18.98
N SER A 82 -21.03 16.73 18.88
CA SER A 82 -21.34 17.80 19.85
C SER A 82 -22.44 18.72 19.31
#